data_AF-A0A962MHK9-F1
#
_entry.id   AF-A0A962MHK9-F1
#
_cell.length_a   1.000
_cell.length_b   1.000
_cell.length_c   1.000
_cell.angle_alpha   90.00
_cell.angle_beta   90.00
_cell.angle_gamma   90.00
#
_symmetry.space_group_name_H-M   'P 1'
#
loop_
_entity.id
_entity.type
_entity.pdbx_description
1 polymer ?
#
loop_
_entity_poly.entity_id
_entity_poly.type
_entity_poly.pdbx_seq_one_letter_code
_entity_poly.pdbx_strand_id
1 'polypeptide(L)'
;APVQLAALRLLTTLREEFGLRDLSNKELTWFLLGLVLRLQHKGAIYHPFLDAYIADGGRTYILNRQAYLPAFAPSTPAPVMLTDATRHTGFDTLHGHWYQNWCKRTLGRQQLLPQNCESDLYRLVLDALAEAGVVKAIRAGKNTVWCLHPDKLYLSADTATLTTDGQRSTLCVPARMAAELVGLPALEHSDHGVYQLQPRARHWLSRLYRQGRIQRVMAAEHTGLLDSEDRQLIEQDFIKADKPWSPNLLSATPTLEMGINIGALSSVLLCSVPPTQANYLQRIGRAGRRDGNAFSLTLAAGRAHDLYFYAQPEQMMAGRIDAPGVFLNASAVIERQLVAYCMDRWVASGIDDSAMPRTLRPVLDHVQKGNLKSFPYNFIAFCQREALPILEEFLGLFGNDLHERTRQYLRHVLLGGDDSIESLELQLVKRLTELVKERERLSSRIDALKRHVDKLERQPQDEVLQQEINEARQERSGLQAIKRRIN
;
A
#
# COMPACT_ATOMS: atom_id res chain seq x y z
N ALA A 1 44.43 -7.75 2.64
CA ALA A 1 45.01 -7.83 3.99
C ALA A 1 44.75 -9.17 4.69
N PRO A 2 43.58 -9.50 5.28
CA PRO A 2 43.41 -10.74 6.06
C PRO A 2 43.50 -12.01 5.21
N VAL A 3 42.91 -12.01 4.01
CA VAL A 3 42.96 -13.15 3.08
C VAL A 3 44.38 -13.41 2.56
N GLN A 4 45.15 -12.36 2.29
CA GLN A 4 46.56 -12.48 1.87
C GLN A 4 47.44 -13.04 2.99
N LEU A 5 47.17 -12.67 4.24
CA LEU A 5 47.88 -13.20 5.40
C LEU A 5 47.54 -14.68 5.64
N ALA A 6 46.28 -15.07 5.46
CA ALA A 6 45.87 -16.47 5.47
C ALA A 6 46.55 -17.27 4.34
N ALA A 7 46.64 -16.70 3.12
CA ALA A 7 47.36 -17.33 2.01
C ALA A 7 48.83 -17.60 2.35
N LEU A 8 49.54 -16.63 2.92
CA LEU A 8 50.95 -16.78 3.29
C LEU A 8 51.17 -17.90 4.32
N ARG A 9 50.28 -18.03 5.31
CA ARG A 9 50.36 -19.09 6.33
C ARG A 9 50.07 -20.48 5.78
N LEU A 10 49.11 -20.58 4.87
CA LEU A 10 48.70 -21.84 4.25
C LEU A 10 49.69 -22.33 3.19
N LEU A 11 50.51 -21.43 2.63
CA LEU A 11 51.36 -21.75 1.48
C LEU A 11 52.35 -22.89 1.76
N THR A 12 52.97 -22.90 2.94
CA THR A 12 53.92 -23.96 3.35
C THR A 12 53.21 -25.29 3.56
N THR A 13 52.10 -25.28 4.31
CA THR A 13 51.31 -26.48 4.60
C THR A 13 50.76 -27.13 3.33
N LEU A 14 50.22 -26.33 2.40
CA LEU A 14 49.69 -26.84 1.13
C LEU A 14 50.78 -27.39 0.20
N ARG A 15 52.00 -26.84 0.24
CA ARG A 15 53.15 -27.35 -0.51
C ARG A 15 53.62 -28.70 0.00
N GLU A 16 53.63 -28.88 1.33
CA GLU A 16 54.16 -30.06 1.99
C GLU A 16 53.13 -31.21 2.06
N GLU A 17 51.90 -30.93 2.51
CA GLU A 17 50.87 -31.96 2.74
C GLU A 17 50.15 -32.38 1.47
N PHE A 18 49.93 -31.46 0.53
CA PHE A 18 49.16 -31.71 -0.70
C PHE A 18 50.05 -31.78 -1.96
N GLY A 19 51.38 -31.68 -1.80
CA GLY A 19 52.34 -31.83 -2.89
C GLY A 19 52.35 -30.67 -3.91
N LEU A 20 51.76 -29.52 -3.57
CA LEU A 20 51.56 -28.37 -4.46
C LEU A 20 52.81 -27.48 -4.56
N ARG A 21 53.96 -28.07 -4.93
CA ARG A 21 55.31 -27.46 -4.80
C ARG A 21 55.46 -26.12 -5.53
N ASP A 22 54.82 -25.96 -6.69
CA ASP A 22 54.93 -24.77 -7.53
C ASP A 22 53.84 -23.72 -7.27
N LEU A 23 52.99 -23.93 -6.26
CA LEU A 23 51.89 -23.02 -5.95
C LEU A 23 52.41 -21.63 -5.59
N SER A 24 52.01 -20.60 -6.34
CA SER A 24 52.36 -19.21 -6.03
C SER A 24 51.43 -18.61 -4.98
N ASN A 25 51.93 -17.64 -4.21
CA ASN A 25 51.10 -16.90 -3.25
C ASN A 25 49.92 -16.17 -3.94
N LYS A 26 50.10 -15.75 -5.20
CA LYS A 26 49.08 -15.09 -6.00
C LYS A 26 47.93 -16.04 -6.36
N GLU A 27 48.24 -17.25 -6.80
CA GLU A 27 47.24 -18.28 -7.11
C GLU A 27 46.47 -18.74 -5.87
N LEU A 28 47.17 -18.90 -4.74
CA LEU A 28 46.50 -19.21 -3.47
C LEU A 28 45.61 -18.06 -3.00
N THR A 29 46.08 -16.81 -3.12
CA THR A 29 45.25 -15.64 -2.81
C THR A 29 44.01 -15.58 -3.71
N TRP A 30 44.13 -15.89 -5.00
CA TRP A 30 43.00 -16.00 -5.92
C TRP A 30 42.02 -17.10 -5.53
N PHE A 31 42.52 -18.28 -5.16
CA PHE A 31 41.68 -19.38 -4.69
C PHE A 31 40.85 -18.97 -3.47
N LEU A 32 41.49 -18.36 -2.46
CA LEU A 32 40.82 -17.87 -1.24
C LEU A 32 39.83 -16.73 -1.53
N LEU A 33 40.23 -15.75 -2.35
CA LEU A 33 39.35 -14.63 -2.70
C LEU A 33 38.14 -15.10 -3.48
N GLY A 34 38.28 -16.06 -4.40
CA GLY A 34 37.13 -16.61 -5.12
C GLY A 34 36.17 -17.39 -4.22
N LEU A 35 36.67 -18.11 -3.21
CA LEU A 35 35.84 -18.74 -2.19
C LEU A 35 35.06 -17.69 -1.38
N VAL A 36 35.73 -16.63 -0.92
CA VAL A 36 35.10 -15.54 -0.17
C VAL A 36 34.06 -14.80 -1.03
N LEU A 37 34.37 -14.48 -2.29
CA LEU A 37 33.45 -13.86 -3.23
C LEU A 37 32.25 -14.75 -3.52
N ARG A 38 32.45 -16.07 -3.61
CA ARG A 38 31.35 -17.03 -3.77
C ARG A 38 30.40 -17.02 -2.59
N LEU A 39 30.94 -17.09 -1.37
CA LEU A 39 30.16 -16.98 -0.13
C LEU A 39 29.40 -15.65 -0.08
N GLN A 40 30.05 -14.55 -0.47
CA GLN A 40 29.42 -13.24 -0.53
C GLN A 40 28.26 -13.20 -1.54
N HIS A 41 28.46 -13.71 -2.76
CA HIS A 41 27.42 -13.77 -3.80
C HIS A 41 26.24 -14.66 -3.41
N LYS A 42 26.48 -15.67 -2.58
CA LYS A 42 25.46 -16.55 -2.01
C LYS A 42 24.77 -15.98 -0.78
N GLY A 43 25.13 -14.76 -0.36
CA GLY A 43 24.55 -14.12 0.81
C GLY A 43 24.94 -14.80 2.12
N ALA A 44 26.03 -15.56 2.15
CA ALA A 44 26.48 -16.35 3.29
C ALA A 44 27.08 -15.47 4.40
N ILE A 45 26.38 -14.43 4.84
CA ILE A 45 26.85 -13.44 5.82
C ILE A 45 26.18 -13.74 7.15
N TYR A 46 26.98 -13.86 8.21
CA TYR A 46 26.46 -14.13 9.54
C TYR A 46 25.64 -12.96 10.08
N HIS A 47 24.50 -13.30 10.70
CA HIS A 47 23.79 -12.43 11.61
C HIS A 47 23.11 -13.29 12.68
N PRO A 48 23.01 -12.83 13.94
CA PRO A 48 22.28 -13.54 14.99
C PRO A 48 20.85 -14.02 14.64
N PHE A 49 20.13 -13.36 13.72
CA PHE A 49 18.78 -13.81 13.34
C PHE A 49 18.80 -15.11 12.52
N LEU A 50 19.95 -15.46 11.93
CA LEU A 50 20.13 -16.68 11.15
C LEU A 50 20.44 -17.90 12.01
N ASP A 51 20.63 -17.76 13.33
CA ASP A 51 21.02 -18.89 14.19
C ASP A 51 20.01 -20.05 14.09
N ALA A 52 18.70 -19.76 14.19
CA ALA A 52 17.64 -20.76 14.03
C ALA A 52 17.56 -21.32 12.60
N TYR A 53 17.80 -20.48 11.59
CA TYR A 53 17.82 -20.87 10.18
C TYR A 53 18.98 -21.84 9.88
N ILE A 54 20.15 -21.58 10.44
CA ILE A 54 21.35 -22.42 10.32
C ILE A 54 21.15 -23.74 11.07
N ALA A 55 20.59 -23.70 12.28
CA ALA A 55 20.35 -24.89 13.09
C ALA A 55 19.39 -25.90 12.43
N ASP A 56 18.37 -25.43 11.70
CA ASP A 56 17.41 -26.30 10.99
C ASP A 56 17.84 -26.64 9.55
N GLY A 57 19.08 -26.36 9.17
CA GLY A 57 19.62 -26.72 7.85
C GLY A 57 19.06 -25.88 6.69
N GLY A 58 18.81 -24.59 6.93
CA GLY A 58 18.51 -23.63 5.86
C GLY A 58 17.05 -23.65 5.38
N ARG A 59 16.10 -24.10 6.22
CA ARG A 59 14.67 -24.08 5.87
C ARG A 59 14.07 -22.67 5.97
N THR A 60 13.57 -22.15 4.85
CA THR A 60 13.13 -20.76 4.71
C THR A 60 11.89 -20.38 5.52
N TYR A 61 11.04 -21.34 5.90
CA TYR A 61 9.86 -21.05 6.73
C TYR A 61 10.22 -20.45 8.10
N ILE A 62 11.44 -20.69 8.60
CA ILE A 62 11.93 -20.12 9.85
C ILE A 62 12.10 -18.60 9.73
N LEU A 63 12.51 -18.11 8.56
CA LEU A 63 12.67 -16.68 8.30
C LEU A 63 11.32 -15.94 8.36
N ASN A 64 10.21 -16.63 8.08
CA ASN A 64 8.85 -16.09 8.17
C ASN A 64 8.30 -15.99 9.60
N ARG A 65 9.03 -16.50 10.61
CA ARG A 65 8.63 -16.37 12.01
C ARG A 65 9.03 -15.03 12.65
N GLN A 66 9.69 -14.16 11.89
CA GLN A 66 10.16 -12.86 12.36
C GLN A 66 9.13 -11.76 12.03
N ALA A 67 8.47 -11.22 13.06
CA ALA A 67 7.35 -10.28 12.89
C ALA A 67 7.71 -8.94 12.21
N TYR A 68 8.99 -8.58 12.19
CA TYR A 68 9.50 -7.31 11.66
C TYR A 68 10.14 -7.43 10.26
N LEU A 69 10.19 -8.64 9.68
CA LEU A 69 10.69 -8.86 8.33
C LEU A 69 9.54 -9.12 7.35
N PRO A 70 9.67 -8.70 6.07
CA PRO A 70 8.77 -9.15 5.02
C PRO A 70 8.80 -10.68 4.91
N ALA A 71 7.66 -11.28 4.57
CA ALA A 71 7.60 -12.73 4.34
C ALA A 71 8.49 -13.15 3.15
N PHE A 72 9.32 -14.16 3.35
CA PHE A 72 10.04 -14.88 2.31
C PHE A 72 9.05 -15.68 1.47
N ALA A 73 8.90 -15.28 0.20
CA ALA A 73 8.15 -16.03 -0.80
C ALA A 73 8.99 -17.23 -1.30
N PRO A 74 8.37 -18.28 -1.87
CA PRO A 74 9.08 -19.45 -2.39
C PRO A 74 10.18 -19.14 -3.42
N SER A 75 10.05 -18.03 -4.16
CA SER A 75 11.02 -17.57 -5.17
C SER A 75 12.06 -16.59 -4.62
N THR A 76 11.98 -16.22 -3.35
CA THR A 76 12.91 -15.26 -2.74
C THR A 76 14.25 -15.96 -2.50
N PRO A 77 15.38 -15.43 -3.04
CA PRO A 77 16.69 -16.01 -2.79
C PRO A 77 17.03 -15.97 -1.29
N ALA A 78 17.32 -17.14 -0.71
CA ALA A 78 17.75 -17.27 0.68
C ALA A 78 19.28 -17.31 0.80
N PRO A 79 19.85 -16.91 1.95
CA PRO A 79 21.28 -17.07 2.25
C PRO A 79 21.73 -18.53 2.15
N VAL A 80 22.72 -18.83 1.32
CA VAL A 80 23.27 -20.19 1.16
C VAL A 80 24.66 -20.26 1.78
N MET A 81 24.77 -20.91 2.94
CA MET A 81 26.02 -21.12 3.66
C MET A 81 26.80 -22.34 3.11
N LEU A 82 28.03 -22.56 3.60
CA LEU A 82 28.85 -23.74 3.26
C LEU A 82 28.90 -24.73 4.42
N THR A 83 28.78 -26.03 4.16
CA THR A 83 28.82 -27.08 5.20
C THR A 83 29.69 -28.28 4.82
N ASP A 84 30.21 -28.99 5.82
CA ASP A 84 30.95 -30.25 5.69
C ASP A 84 30.05 -31.48 5.56
N ALA A 85 28.73 -31.30 5.56
CA ALA A 85 27.79 -32.36 5.25
C ALA A 85 28.10 -32.97 3.86
N THR A 86 27.96 -34.29 3.73
CA THR A 86 28.14 -34.99 2.45
C THR A 86 27.06 -34.60 1.43
N ARG A 87 25.82 -34.40 1.89
CA ARG A 87 24.69 -33.90 1.09
C ARG A 87 23.85 -32.94 1.93
N HIS A 88 23.39 -31.86 1.31
CA HIS A 88 22.52 -30.88 1.95
C HIS A 88 21.64 -30.21 0.88
N THR A 89 20.41 -29.83 1.25
CA THR A 89 19.42 -29.26 0.30
C THR A 89 19.36 -27.72 0.37
N GLY A 90 19.65 -27.13 1.53
CA GLY A 90 19.58 -25.67 1.73
C GLY A 90 20.91 -24.92 1.63
N PHE A 91 22.05 -25.62 1.70
CA PHE A 91 23.40 -25.08 1.84
C PHE A 91 24.33 -25.80 0.88
N ASP A 92 25.39 -25.11 0.45
CA ASP A 92 26.44 -25.67 -0.38
C ASP A 92 27.29 -26.66 0.45
N THR A 93 27.79 -27.72 -0.18
CA THR A 93 28.66 -28.71 0.47
C THR A 93 30.10 -28.63 -0.07
N LEU A 94 31.08 -29.02 0.75
CA LEU A 94 32.50 -29.07 0.33
C LEU A 94 32.73 -29.97 -0.90
N HIS A 95 31.86 -30.98 -1.10
CA HIS A 95 31.91 -31.92 -2.22
C HIS A 95 31.15 -31.41 -3.46
N GLY A 96 30.60 -30.19 -3.43
CA GLY A 96 29.80 -29.65 -4.52
C GLY A 96 30.62 -29.46 -5.80
N HIS A 97 29.98 -29.65 -6.96
CA HIS A 97 30.62 -29.52 -8.26
C HIS A 97 31.34 -28.18 -8.47
N TRP A 98 30.81 -27.08 -7.91
CA TRP A 98 31.47 -25.78 -8.00
C TRP A 98 32.83 -25.79 -7.30
N TYR A 99 32.91 -26.33 -6.08
CA TYR A 99 34.13 -26.36 -5.25
C TYR A 99 35.21 -27.24 -5.89
N GLN A 100 34.83 -28.43 -6.39
CA GLN A 100 35.74 -29.29 -7.14
C GLN A 100 36.31 -28.59 -8.39
N ASN A 101 35.46 -27.91 -9.16
CA ASN A 101 35.89 -27.19 -10.36
C ASN A 101 36.72 -25.94 -10.03
N TRP A 102 36.39 -25.23 -8.95
CA TRP A 102 37.14 -24.06 -8.50
C TRP A 102 38.56 -24.44 -8.09
N CYS A 103 38.71 -25.52 -7.31
CA CYS A 103 40.01 -26.08 -6.93
C CYS A 103 40.85 -26.43 -8.18
N LYS A 104 40.27 -27.15 -9.16
CA LYS A 104 40.95 -27.50 -10.42
C LYS A 104 41.34 -26.27 -11.25
N ARG A 105 40.46 -25.26 -11.35
CA ARG A 105 40.67 -24.06 -12.17
C ARG A 105 41.73 -23.11 -11.62
N THR A 106 41.97 -23.14 -10.31
CA THR A 106 42.91 -22.23 -9.64
C THR A 106 44.20 -22.94 -9.26
N LEU A 107 44.12 -24.04 -8.51
CA LEU A 107 45.26 -24.79 -7.98
C LEU A 107 45.75 -25.89 -8.94
N GLY A 108 44.87 -26.40 -9.82
CA GLY A 108 45.15 -27.48 -10.76
C GLY A 108 45.63 -27.06 -12.16
N ARG A 109 45.93 -25.77 -12.39
CA ARG A 109 46.36 -25.26 -13.72
C ARG A 109 47.76 -25.72 -14.13
N GLN A 110 48.66 -25.88 -13.17
CA GLN A 110 50.08 -26.15 -13.41
C GLN A 110 50.54 -27.49 -12.82
N GLN A 111 49.67 -28.18 -12.07
CA GLN A 111 50.02 -29.40 -11.33
C GLN A 111 48.79 -30.29 -11.11
N LEU A 112 49.02 -31.58 -10.95
CA LEU A 112 47.97 -32.58 -10.68
C LEU A 112 47.61 -32.57 -9.19
N LEU A 113 46.34 -32.33 -8.88
CA LEU A 113 45.81 -32.47 -7.52
C LEU A 113 45.66 -33.95 -7.15
N PRO A 114 46.00 -34.35 -5.91
CA PRO A 114 45.71 -35.70 -5.41
C PRO A 114 44.20 -36.03 -5.50
N GLN A 115 43.86 -37.30 -5.73
CA GLN A 115 42.45 -37.71 -5.82
C GLN A 115 41.74 -37.53 -4.47
N ASN A 116 40.52 -36.97 -4.50
CA ASN A 116 39.63 -36.77 -3.34
C ASN A 116 40.19 -35.89 -2.21
N CYS A 117 41.15 -35.01 -2.50
CA CYS A 117 41.76 -34.13 -1.49
C CYS A 117 40.98 -32.82 -1.25
N GLU A 118 39.93 -32.53 -2.03
CA GLU A 118 39.28 -31.23 -2.03
C GLU A 118 38.64 -30.88 -0.68
N SER A 119 37.95 -31.84 -0.05
CA SER A 119 37.26 -31.60 1.22
C SER A 119 38.20 -31.30 2.36
N ASP A 120 39.34 -32.00 2.44
CA ASP A 120 40.34 -31.76 3.48
C ASP A 120 41.10 -30.45 3.22
N LEU A 121 41.38 -30.13 1.96
CA LEU A 121 41.95 -28.85 1.55
C LEU A 121 41.02 -27.69 1.92
N TYR A 122 39.71 -27.80 1.66
CA TYR A 122 38.74 -26.76 2.02
C TYR A 122 38.58 -26.61 3.53
N ARG A 123 38.64 -27.69 4.31
CA ARG A 123 38.63 -27.60 5.78
C ARG A 123 39.83 -26.81 6.29
N LEU A 124 41.03 -27.17 5.85
CA LEU A 124 42.26 -26.47 6.21
C LEU A 124 42.20 -24.97 5.86
N VAL A 125 41.69 -24.67 4.67
CA VAL A 125 41.50 -23.30 4.20
C VAL A 125 40.47 -22.53 5.03
N LEU A 126 39.33 -23.15 5.34
CA LEU A 126 38.26 -22.52 6.12
C LEU A 126 38.69 -22.29 7.56
N ASP A 127 39.48 -23.18 8.15
CA ASP A 127 40.04 -23.02 9.49
C ASP A 127 41.01 -21.82 9.52
N ALA A 128 41.92 -21.71 8.56
CA ALA A 128 42.81 -20.55 8.44
C ALA A 128 42.06 -19.22 8.19
N LEU A 129 40.98 -19.25 7.40
CA LEU A 129 40.11 -18.09 7.20
C LEU A 129 39.30 -17.74 8.47
N ALA A 130 38.96 -18.74 9.28
CA ALA A 130 38.30 -18.54 10.57
C ALA A 130 39.26 -17.92 11.60
N GLU A 131 40.50 -18.40 11.66
CA GLU A 131 41.55 -17.77 12.49
C GLU A 131 41.85 -16.32 12.07
N ALA A 132 41.81 -16.03 10.76
CA ALA A 132 41.93 -14.67 10.24
C ALA A 132 40.68 -13.80 10.50
N GLY A 133 39.61 -14.38 11.05
CA GLY A 133 38.35 -13.71 11.35
C GLY A 133 37.52 -13.35 10.11
N VAL A 134 37.82 -13.92 8.94
CA VAL A 134 37.08 -13.67 7.69
C VAL A 134 35.80 -14.52 7.65
N VAL A 135 35.90 -15.75 8.14
CA VAL A 135 34.82 -16.73 8.18
C VAL A 135 34.50 -17.05 9.65
N LYS A 136 33.25 -17.35 9.95
CA LYS A 136 32.75 -17.85 11.24
C LYS A 136 32.25 -19.27 11.05
N ALA A 137 32.78 -20.20 11.85
CA ALA A 137 32.31 -21.57 11.95
C ALA A 137 31.20 -21.66 13.00
N ILE A 138 30.09 -22.30 12.66
CA ILE A 138 28.92 -22.51 13.51
C ILE A 138 28.57 -23.98 13.50
N ARG A 139 28.34 -24.56 14.68
CA ARG A 139 27.97 -25.97 14.80
C ARG A 139 26.46 -26.14 14.61
N ALA A 140 26.07 -26.88 13.57
CA ALA A 140 24.68 -27.20 13.27
C ALA A 140 24.48 -28.73 13.36
N GLY A 141 24.14 -29.20 14.57
CA GLY A 141 24.03 -30.63 14.87
C GLY A 141 25.38 -31.35 14.80
N LYS A 142 25.51 -32.29 13.85
CA LYS A 142 26.74 -33.08 13.62
C LYS A 142 27.73 -32.43 12.66
N ASN A 143 27.30 -31.39 11.95
CA ASN A 143 28.06 -30.75 10.88
C ASN A 143 28.48 -29.33 11.29
N THR A 144 29.50 -28.83 10.63
CA THR A 144 29.96 -27.44 10.73
C THR A 144 29.44 -26.65 9.54
N VAL A 145 28.99 -25.42 9.81
CA VAL A 145 28.53 -24.46 8.80
C VAL A 145 29.42 -23.24 8.86
N TRP A 146 29.93 -22.81 7.72
CA TRP A 146 30.79 -21.65 7.55
C TRP A 146 30.05 -20.51 6.87
N CYS A 147 30.23 -19.31 7.40
CA CYS A 147 29.64 -18.07 6.89
C CYS A 147 30.63 -16.90 7.05
N LEU A 148 30.48 -15.84 6.28
CA LEU A 148 31.32 -14.65 6.37
C LEU A 148 31.05 -13.87 7.65
N HIS A 149 32.13 -13.41 8.28
CA HIS A 149 32.04 -12.56 9.45
C HIS A 149 31.67 -11.12 9.03
N PRO A 150 30.59 -10.52 9.57
CA PRO A 150 30.12 -9.20 9.14
C PRO A 150 31.14 -8.08 9.39
N ASP A 151 31.90 -8.13 10.50
CA ASP A 151 32.90 -7.11 10.86
C ASP A 151 34.06 -6.96 9.86
N LYS A 152 34.24 -7.93 8.95
CA LYS A 152 35.26 -7.88 7.90
C LYS A 152 34.70 -7.47 6.53
N LEU A 153 33.41 -7.15 6.46
CA LEU A 153 32.77 -6.63 5.26
C LEU A 153 32.79 -5.10 5.27
N TYR A 154 33.19 -4.52 4.14
CA TYR A 154 33.25 -3.07 3.98
C TYR A 154 32.55 -2.66 2.69
N LEU A 155 31.86 -1.53 2.72
CA LEU A 155 31.25 -0.93 1.53
C LEU A 155 32.24 0.07 0.91
N SER A 156 32.40 0.01 -0.41
CA SER A 156 33.20 0.96 -1.18
C SER A 156 32.33 1.62 -2.23
N ALA A 157 32.29 2.95 -2.24
CA ALA A 157 31.65 3.72 -3.30
C ALA A 157 32.52 3.79 -4.58
N ASP A 158 33.83 3.62 -4.43
CA ASP A 158 34.75 3.55 -5.56
C ASP A 158 34.95 2.10 -6.01
N THR A 159 34.37 1.76 -7.15
CA THR A 159 34.32 0.39 -7.69
C THR A 159 34.89 0.31 -9.10
N ALA A 160 35.44 -0.84 -9.44
CA ALA A 160 35.86 -1.21 -10.78
C ALA A 160 35.13 -2.47 -11.23
N THR A 161 34.93 -2.58 -12.53
CA THR A 161 34.28 -3.73 -13.16
C THR A 161 35.33 -4.57 -13.86
N LEU A 162 35.33 -5.86 -13.58
CA LEU A 162 36.13 -6.86 -14.27
C LEU A 162 35.20 -7.74 -15.11
N THR A 163 35.61 -8.07 -16.33
CA THR A 163 34.84 -8.94 -17.23
C THR A 163 35.72 -10.00 -17.85
N THR A 164 35.14 -11.17 -18.14
CA THR A 164 35.80 -12.21 -18.93
C THR A 164 35.64 -11.94 -20.43
N ASP A 165 36.37 -12.71 -21.26
CA ASP A 165 36.28 -12.61 -22.71
C ASP A 165 34.83 -12.77 -23.21
N GLY A 166 34.40 -11.85 -24.06
CA GLY A 166 33.01 -11.81 -24.54
C GLY A 166 31.97 -11.38 -23.49
N GLN A 167 32.40 -10.82 -22.35
CA GLN A 167 31.54 -10.29 -21.27
C GLN A 167 30.56 -11.33 -20.68
N ARG A 168 30.94 -12.61 -20.69
CA ARG A 168 30.09 -13.70 -20.18
C ARG A 168 29.87 -13.63 -18.67
N SER A 169 30.91 -13.28 -17.92
CA SER A 169 30.83 -13.06 -16.48
C SER A 169 31.35 -11.67 -16.11
N THR A 170 30.66 -10.99 -15.20
CA THR A 170 31.01 -9.66 -14.70
C THR A 170 31.20 -9.68 -13.19
N LEU A 171 32.26 -9.04 -12.72
CA LEU A 171 32.59 -8.94 -11.30
C LEU A 171 32.82 -7.47 -10.92
N CYS A 172 32.04 -6.95 -9.98
CA CYS A 172 32.18 -5.59 -9.46
C CYS A 172 32.91 -5.62 -8.11
N VAL A 173 34.05 -4.94 -8.00
CA VAL A 173 34.92 -4.95 -6.83
C VAL A 173 35.36 -3.54 -6.45
N PRO A 174 35.80 -3.28 -5.21
CA PRO A 174 36.44 -2.02 -4.87
C PRO A 174 37.61 -1.73 -5.81
N ALA A 175 37.74 -0.49 -6.31
CA ALA A 175 38.72 -0.14 -7.33
C ALA A 175 40.17 -0.50 -6.94
N ARG A 176 40.50 -0.35 -5.66
CA ARG A 176 41.80 -0.74 -5.07
C ARG A 176 42.15 -2.24 -5.20
N MET A 177 41.15 -3.12 -5.33
CA MET A 177 41.36 -4.57 -5.46
C MET A 177 41.42 -5.02 -6.91
N ALA A 178 41.03 -4.17 -7.87
CA ALA A 178 40.86 -4.57 -9.25
C ALA A 178 42.16 -5.12 -9.87
N ALA A 179 43.29 -4.45 -9.62
CA ALA A 179 44.59 -4.84 -10.14
C ALA A 179 45.04 -6.23 -9.66
N GLU A 180 44.75 -6.58 -8.40
CA GLU A 180 45.10 -7.89 -7.83
C GLU A 180 44.26 -9.03 -8.41
N LEU A 181 43.05 -8.72 -8.87
CA LEU A 181 42.07 -9.68 -9.39
C LEU A 181 42.12 -9.87 -10.91
N VAL A 182 42.91 -9.08 -11.64
CA VAL A 182 43.15 -9.30 -13.07
C VAL A 182 43.86 -10.63 -13.28
N GLY A 183 43.27 -11.52 -14.07
CA GLY A 183 43.74 -12.89 -14.32
C GLY A 183 43.05 -13.96 -13.47
N LEU A 184 42.20 -13.57 -12.52
CA LEU A 184 41.37 -14.50 -11.75
C LEU A 184 40.48 -15.32 -12.70
N PRO A 185 40.40 -16.66 -12.57
CA PRO A 185 39.45 -17.46 -13.33
C PRO A 185 37.99 -17.07 -13.05
N ALA A 186 37.11 -17.23 -14.03
CA ALA A 186 35.69 -16.94 -13.87
C ALA A 186 35.07 -17.74 -12.71
N LEU A 187 34.27 -17.06 -11.88
CA LEU A 187 33.55 -17.67 -10.76
C LEU A 187 32.37 -18.53 -11.23
N GLU A 188 31.82 -18.24 -12.41
CA GLU A 188 30.72 -19.01 -12.98
C GLU A 188 31.22 -20.33 -13.57
N HIS A 189 30.47 -21.41 -13.32
CA HIS A 189 30.85 -22.74 -13.75
C HIS A 189 30.93 -22.86 -15.28
N SER A 190 30.05 -22.20 -16.02
CA SER A 190 29.97 -22.23 -17.49
C SER A 190 31.05 -21.41 -18.20
N ASP A 191 31.71 -20.49 -17.49
CA ASP A 191 32.72 -19.61 -18.09
C ASP A 191 34.13 -20.10 -17.74
N HIS A 192 34.98 -20.23 -18.76
CA HIS A 192 36.37 -20.68 -18.64
C HIS A 192 37.37 -19.53 -18.83
N GLY A 193 36.89 -18.30 -19.03
CA GLY A 193 37.73 -17.11 -19.18
C GLY A 193 38.40 -16.66 -17.89
N VAL A 194 39.20 -15.62 -18.02
CA VAL A 194 39.84 -14.91 -16.90
C VAL A 194 39.36 -13.46 -16.87
N TYR A 195 39.21 -12.91 -15.66
CA TYR A 195 38.76 -11.54 -15.47
C TYR A 195 39.83 -10.55 -15.92
N GLN A 196 39.44 -9.59 -16.76
CA GLN A 196 40.23 -8.45 -17.19
C GLN A 196 39.53 -7.15 -16.80
N LEU A 197 40.30 -6.07 -16.64
CA LEU A 197 39.73 -4.77 -16.28
C LEU A 197 38.90 -4.21 -17.43
N GLN A 198 37.61 -3.98 -17.18
CA GLN A 198 36.75 -3.31 -18.13
C GLN A 198 36.90 -1.79 -17.97
N PRO A 199 37.22 -1.04 -19.04
CA PRO A 199 37.19 0.42 -19.00
C PRO A 199 35.81 0.90 -18.57
N ARG A 200 35.74 1.89 -17.67
CA ARG A 200 34.47 2.48 -17.22
C ARG A 200 33.73 3.11 -18.40
N ALA A 201 32.84 2.36 -19.06
CA ALA A 201 31.89 2.93 -20.00
C ALA A 201 30.88 3.78 -19.21
N ARG A 202 30.82 5.09 -19.49
CA ARG A 202 29.87 6.02 -18.85
C ARG A 202 28.47 5.82 -19.42
N HIS A 203 27.81 4.71 -19.06
CA HIS A 203 26.44 4.43 -19.45
C HIS A 203 25.51 5.56 -18.96
N TRP A 204 24.55 6.01 -19.77
CA TRP A 204 23.65 7.12 -19.43
C TRP A 204 22.92 6.89 -18.10
N LEU A 205 22.52 5.65 -17.82
CA LEU A 205 21.88 5.26 -16.57
C LEU A 205 22.80 5.51 -15.36
N SER A 206 24.08 5.17 -15.47
CA SER A 206 25.07 5.44 -14.40
C SER A 206 25.23 6.94 -14.13
N ARG A 207 25.11 7.77 -15.17
CA ARG A 207 25.14 9.23 -15.04
C ARG A 207 23.88 9.74 -14.34
N LEU A 208 22.71 9.24 -14.73
CA LEU A 208 21.44 9.55 -14.09
C LEU A 208 21.46 9.21 -12.59
N TYR A 209 21.94 8.03 -12.20
CA TYR A 209 21.98 7.65 -10.78
C TYR A 209 23.06 8.37 -9.97
N ARG A 210 24.17 8.82 -10.60
CA ARG A 210 25.24 9.57 -9.91
C ARG A 210 24.96 11.07 -9.80
N GLN A 211 24.29 11.66 -10.79
CA GLN A 211 24.05 13.10 -10.88
C GLN A 211 22.60 13.48 -10.62
N GLY A 212 21.67 12.55 -10.80
CA GLY A 212 20.26 12.77 -10.56
C GLY A 212 19.97 12.90 -9.08
N ARG A 213 19.11 13.86 -8.73
CA ARG A 213 18.49 13.91 -7.41
C ARG A 213 17.41 12.84 -7.35
N ILE A 214 17.80 11.63 -6.98
CA ILE A 214 16.84 10.53 -6.78
C ILE A 214 16.04 10.86 -5.52
N GLN A 215 14.76 11.14 -5.70
CA GLN A 215 13.80 11.25 -4.61
C GLN A 215 12.92 10.02 -4.62
N ARG A 216 12.69 9.43 -3.45
CA ARG A 216 11.72 8.35 -3.32
C ARG A 216 10.34 8.92 -3.52
N VAL A 217 9.51 8.28 -4.34
CA VAL A 217 8.10 8.65 -4.45
C VAL A 217 7.36 8.13 -3.22
N MET A 218 6.78 9.06 -2.48
CA MET A 218 5.94 8.82 -1.31
C MET A 218 4.53 9.26 -1.70
N ALA A 219 3.72 8.27 -2.08
CA ALA A 219 2.34 8.51 -2.51
C ALA A 219 1.39 8.47 -1.31
N ALA A 220 0.43 9.39 -1.30
CA ALA A 220 -0.71 9.36 -0.39
C ALA A 220 -2.01 9.57 -1.17
N GLU A 221 -3.12 9.04 -0.66
CA GLU A 221 -4.44 9.28 -1.25
C GLU A 221 -5.07 10.55 -0.68
N HIS A 222 -5.92 11.20 -1.49
CA HIS A 222 -6.72 12.34 -1.06
C HIS A 222 -8.15 12.19 -1.60
N THR A 223 -9.00 11.50 -0.84
CA THR A 223 -10.36 11.15 -1.27
C THR A 223 -11.39 11.63 -0.25
N GLY A 224 -12.66 11.73 -0.65
CA GLY A 224 -13.75 12.10 0.25
C GLY A 224 -14.12 11.01 1.26
N LEU A 225 -13.47 9.84 1.18
CA LEU A 225 -13.64 8.73 2.11
C LEU A 225 -12.72 8.83 3.32
N LEU A 226 -11.68 9.68 3.25
CA LEU A 226 -10.78 9.91 4.37
C LEU A 226 -11.44 10.82 5.41
N ASP A 227 -11.20 10.49 6.67
CA ASP A 227 -11.59 11.32 7.80
C ASP A 227 -10.93 12.70 7.69
N SER A 228 -11.61 13.71 8.26
CA SER A 228 -11.18 15.10 8.13
C SER A 228 -9.80 15.36 8.75
N GLU A 229 -9.47 14.69 9.86
CA GLU A 229 -8.18 14.81 10.53
C GLU A 229 -7.04 14.26 9.67
N ASP A 230 -7.22 13.08 9.08
CA ASP A 230 -6.24 12.44 8.20
C ASP A 230 -5.94 13.29 6.96
N ARG A 231 -6.99 13.84 6.32
CA ARG A 231 -6.81 14.76 5.18
C ARG A 231 -5.97 15.97 5.55
N GLN A 232 -6.29 16.59 6.69
CA GLN A 232 -5.57 17.78 7.14
C GLN A 232 -4.10 17.50 7.48
N LEU A 233 -3.80 16.30 8.00
CA LEU A 233 -2.42 15.85 8.23
C LEU A 233 -1.66 15.64 6.93
N ILE A 234 -2.26 14.94 5.96
CA ILE A 234 -1.67 14.71 4.63
C ILE A 234 -1.39 16.02 3.92
N GLU A 235 -2.34 16.97 3.93
CA GLU A 235 -2.16 18.30 3.34
C GLU A 235 -0.97 19.04 3.96
N GLN A 236 -0.88 19.07 5.29
CA GLN A 236 0.22 19.73 6.00
C GLN A 236 1.57 19.09 5.72
N ASP A 237 1.66 17.76 5.77
CA ASP A 237 2.89 17.01 5.53
C ASP A 237 3.36 17.18 4.07
N PHE A 238 2.43 17.23 3.12
CA PHE A 238 2.72 17.48 1.71
C PHE A 238 3.25 18.91 1.47
N ILE A 239 2.67 19.92 2.14
CA ILE A 239 3.12 21.32 2.01
C ILE A 239 4.49 21.55 2.66
N LYS A 240 4.71 21.00 3.86
CA LYS A 240 5.96 21.20 4.61
C LYS A 240 7.12 20.42 4.00
N ALA A 241 6.86 19.18 3.55
CA ALA A 241 7.85 18.28 2.95
C ALA A 241 9.17 18.19 3.76
N ASP A 242 9.07 18.15 5.08
CA ASP A 242 10.20 18.23 6.02
C ASP A 242 10.88 16.89 6.27
N LYS A 243 10.15 15.77 6.16
CA LYS A 243 10.66 14.42 6.42
C LYS A 243 10.98 13.70 5.10
N PRO A 244 11.98 12.79 5.07
CA PRO A 244 12.27 11.95 3.90
C PRO A 244 11.10 11.06 3.44
N TRP A 245 10.14 10.81 4.34
CA TRP A 245 8.93 10.02 4.09
C TRP A 245 7.67 10.87 3.94
N SER A 246 7.77 12.20 3.94
CA SER A 246 6.63 13.08 3.68
C SER A 246 6.08 12.80 2.27
N PRO A 247 4.75 12.83 2.08
CA PRO A 247 4.16 12.63 0.76
C PRO A 247 4.67 13.66 -0.24
N ASN A 248 5.04 13.21 -1.43
CA ASN A 248 5.43 14.05 -2.57
C ASN A 248 4.64 13.73 -3.84
N LEU A 249 3.64 12.84 -3.72
CA LEU A 249 2.64 12.55 -4.74
C LEU A 249 1.28 12.38 -4.05
N LEU A 250 0.28 13.14 -4.48
CA LEU A 250 -1.10 12.96 -4.04
C LEU A 250 -1.94 12.35 -5.16
N SER A 251 -2.53 11.18 -4.89
CA SER A 251 -3.56 10.59 -5.75
C SER A 251 -4.92 11.07 -5.27
N ALA A 252 -5.56 11.95 -6.04
CA ALA A 252 -6.74 12.66 -5.59
C ALA A 252 -7.96 12.45 -6.47
N THR A 253 -9.14 12.55 -5.85
CA THR A 253 -10.43 12.68 -6.55
C THR A 253 -10.78 14.17 -6.70
N PRO A 254 -12.01 14.56 -7.12
CA PRO A 254 -12.42 15.97 -7.20
C PRO A 254 -12.33 16.77 -5.88
N THR A 255 -11.95 16.15 -4.77
CA THR A 255 -11.68 16.82 -3.50
C THR A 255 -10.63 17.92 -3.61
N LEU A 256 -9.63 17.78 -4.50
CA LEU A 256 -8.63 18.81 -4.77
C LEU A 256 -9.03 19.81 -5.87
N GLU A 257 -10.22 19.68 -6.47
CA GLU A 257 -10.76 20.69 -7.41
C GLU A 257 -11.23 21.94 -6.66
N MET A 258 -11.79 21.75 -5.46
CA MET A 258 -12.25 22.82 -4.58
C MET A 258 -11.06 23.66 -4.06
N GLY A 259 -11.30 24.93 -3.73
CA GLY A 259 -10.30 25.98 -3.41
C GLY A 259 -9.33 25.73 -2.24
N ILE A 260 -9.07 24.49 -1.84
CA ILE A 260 -8.10 24.13 -0.80
C ILE A 260 -6.66 24.45 -1.22
N ASN A 261 -5.88 24.89 -0.25
CA ASN A 261 -4.50 25.29 -0.43
C ASN A 261 -3.57 24.13 -0.09
N ILE A 262 -3.12 23.40 -1.11
CA ILE A 262 -2.13 22.31 -1.01
C ILE A 262 -0.71 22.79 -1.35
N GLY A 263 -0.48 24.10 -1.29
CA GLY A 263 0.78 24.72 -1.72
C GLY A 263 0.91 24.84 -3.24
N ALA A 264 2.14 25.04 -3.71
CA ALA A 264 2.45 25.21 -5.13
C ALA A 264 2.84 23.87 -5.76
N LEU A 265 1.95 23.29 -6.55
CA LEU A 265 2.28 22.10 -7.33
C LEU A 265 3.18 22.48 -8.51
N SER A 266 4.23 21.71 -8.72
CA SER A 266 5.07 21.82 -9.93
C SER A 266 4.48 21.02 -11.11
N SER A 267 3.74 19.96 -10.81
CA SER A 267 3.21 19.05 -11.81
C SER A 267 1.81 18.57 -11.46
N VAL A 268 0.94 18.44 -12.46
CA VAL A 268 -0.39 17.83 -12.35
C VAL A 268 -0.53 16.75 -13.42
N LEU A 269 -0.97 15.56 -12.99
CA LEU A 269 -1.27 14.44 -13.86
C LEU A 269 -2.77 14.14 -13.79
N LEU A 270 -3.44 14.18 -14.94
CA LEU A 270 -4.83 13.80 -15.09
C LEU A 270 -4.90 12.42 -15.74
N CYS A 271 -5.43 11.43 -15.03
CA CYS A 271 -5.54 10.05 -15.51
C CYS A 271 -6.71 9.81 -16.49
N SER A 272 -7.51 10.84 -16.76
CA SER A 272 -8.53 10.88 -17.81
C SER A 272 -8.76 12.33 -18.23
N VAL A 273 -9.37 12.54 -19.39
CA VAL A 273 -9.87 13.87 -19.75
C VAL A 273 -11.02 14.24 -18.79
N PRO A 274 -10.98 15.40 -18.09
CA PRO A 274 -12.06 15.83 -17.22
C PRO A 274 -13.40 16.01 -17.97
N PRO A 275 -14.54 15.85 -17.29
CA PRO A 275 -15.84 15.85 -17.94
C PRO A 275 -16.24 17.22 -18.49
N THR A 276 -15.80 18.31 -17.87
CA THR A 276 -16.05 19.67 -18.35
C THR A 276 -14.76 20.49 -18.42
N GLN A 277 -14.78 21.53 -19.25
CA GLN A 277 -13.68 22.51 -19.39
C GLN A 277 -13.39 23.23 -18.06
N ALA A 278 -14.43 23.52 -17.28
CA ALA A 278 -14.27 24.15 -15.96
C ALA A 278 -13.48 23.24 -15.00
N ASN A 279 -13.79 21.94 -14.96
CA ASN A 279 -13.02 20.98 -14.15
C ASN A 279 -11.57 20.90 -14.63
N TYR A 280 -11.34 20.89 -15.95
CA TYR A 280 -10.00 20.85 -16.53
C TYR A 280 -9.16 22.05 -16.08
N LEU A 281 -9.67 23.27 -16.28
CA LEU A 281 -8.98 24.51 -15.90
C LEU A 281 -8.72 24.60 -14.40
N GLN A 282 -9.69 24.19 -13.57
CA GLN A 282 -9.51 24.16 -12.11
C GLN A 282 -8.43 23.18 -11.67
N ARG A 283 -8.34 22.00 -12.30
CA ARG A 283 -7.35 20.97 -11.97
C ARG A 283 -5.95 21.35 -12.42
N ILE A 284 -5.76 21.77 -13.68
CA ILE A 284 -4.43 22.15 -14.19
C ILE A 284 -3.93 23.45 -13.54
N GLY A 285 -4.85 24.38 -13.20
CA GLY A 285 -4.54 25.63 -12.51
C GLY A 285 -4.13 25.47 -11.04
N ARG A 286 -4.00 24.22 -10.56
CA ARG A 286 -3.35 23.90 -9.28
C ARG A 286 -1.84 23.93 -9.38
N ALA A 287 -1.29 23.60 -10.55
CA ALA A 287 0.13 23.71 -10.78
C ALA A 287 0.52 25.14 -11.19
N GLY A 288 1.76 25.53 -10.91
CA GLY A 288 2.35 26.76 -11.42
C GLY A 288 1.89 28.05 -10.75
N ARG A 289 1.17 27.99 -9.62
CA ARG A 289 0.63 29.19 -8.94
C ARG A 289 1.70 30.15 -8.40
N ARG A 290 2.88 29.66 -8.01
CA ARG A 290 3.94 30.48 -7.41
C ARG A 290 4.96 30.97 -8.42
N ASP A 291 5.47 30.05 -9.24
CA ASP A 291 6.63 30.29 -10.09
C ASP A 291 6.25 30.41 -11.58
N GLY A 292 4.95 30.32 -11.92
CA GLY A 292 4.41 30.41 -13.28
C GLY A 292 4.68 29.19 -14.17
N ASN A 293 5.66 28.36 -13.83
CA ASN A 293 6.01 27.14 -14.55
C ASN A 293 5.30 25.92 -13.96
N ALA A 294 4.67 25.12 -14.83
CA ALA A 294 3.98 23.90 -14.46
C ALA A 294 4.14 22.83 -15.56
N PHE A 295 4.23 21.57 -15.14
CA PHE A 295 4.08 20.43 -16.03
C PHE A 295 2.68 19.82 -15.88
N SER A 296 1.84 19.97 -16.89
CA SER A 296 0.48 19.42 -16.90
C SER A 296 0.39 18.31 -17.94
N LEU A 297 0.07 17.10 -17.51
CA LEU A 297 -0.12 15.94 -18.39
C LEU A 297 -1.55 15.42 -18.26
N THR A 298 -2.21 15.17 -19.37
CA THR A 298 -3.54 14.55 -19.43
C THR A 298 -3.48 13.29 -20.26
N LEU A 299 -3.86 12.17 -19.65
CA LEU A 299 -3.96 10.88 -20.31
C LEU A 299 -5.39 10.71 -20.84
N ALA A 300 -5.55 10.56 -22.15
CA ALA A 300 -6.85 10.34 -22.77
C ALA A 300 -7.17 8.83 -22.76
N ALA A 301 -8.21 8.44 -22.02
CA ALA A 301 -8.54 7.06 -21.74
C ALA A 301 -9.49 6.46 -22.81
N GLY A 302 -9.16 6.57 -24.11
CA GLY A 302 -9.83 5.87 -25.22
C GLY A 302 -11.36 5.98 -25.36
N ARG A 303 -12.04 6.75 -24.52
CA ARG A 303 -13.50 6.97 -24.50
C ARG A 303 -13.88 8.00 -25.55
N ALA A 304 -15.12 7.99 -26.01
CA ALA A 304 -15.60 8.95 -27.03
C ALA A 304 -15.35 10.41 -26.63
N HIS A 305 -15.64 10.77 -25.37
CA HIS A 305 -15.33 12.08 -24.80
C HIS A 305 -13.84 12.41 -24.85
N ASP A 306 -12.99 11.52 -24.35
CA ASP A 306 -11.54 11.69 -24.31
C ASP A 306 -10.94 11.80 -25.72
N LEU A 307 -11.41 11.00 -26.67
CA LEU A 307 -10.94 11.00 -28.06
C LEU A 307 -11.30 12.30 -28.79
N TYR A 308 -12.47 12.88 -28.50
CA TYR A 308 -12.86 14.18 -29.04
C TYR A 308 -11.86 15.26 -28.64
N PHE A 309 -11.56 15.37 -27.34
CA PHE A 309 -10.60 16.35 -26.84
C PHE A 309 -9.14 15.98 -27.10
N TYR A 310 -8.83 14.71 -27.36
CA TYR A 310 -7.53 14.29 -27.87
C TYR A 310 -7.30 14.80 -29.29
N ALA A 311 -8.33 14.75 -30.15
CA ALA A 311 -8.27 15.27 -31.51
C ALA A 311 -8.27 16.82 -31.54
N GLN A 312 -8.95 17.46 -30.57
CA GLN A 312 -9.10 18.92 -30.50
C GLN A 312 -8.77 19.46 -29.08
N PRO A 313 -7.50 19.39 -28.63
CA PRO A 313 -7.12 19.76 -27.26
C PRO A 313 -7.35 21.23 -26.93
N GLU A 314 -7.23 22.13 -27.92
CA GLU A 314 -7.46 23.56 -27.74
C GLU A 314 -8.88 23.87 -27.25
N GLN A 315 -9.88 23.07 -27.62
CA GLN A 315 -11.25 23.28 -27.14
C GLN A 315 -11.40 23.00 -25.65
N MET A 316 -10.68 22.01 -25.12
CA MET A 316 -10.68 21.75 -23.67
C MET A 316 -10.00 22.89 -22.91
N MET A 317 -8.96 23.48 -23.51
CA MET A 317 -8.18 24.57 -22.91
C MET A 317 -8.83 25.95 -23.04
N ALA A 318 -9.57 26.21 -24.11
CA ALA A 318 -10.15 27.53 -24.41
C ALA A 318 -11.19 27.99 -23.39
N GLY A 319 -11.78 27.07 -22.61
CA GLY A 319 -12.46 27.43 -21.38
C GLY A 319 -13.72 28.27 -21.54
N ARG A 320 -14.65 27.88 -22.41
CA ARG A 320 -15.98 28.49 -22.40
C ARG A 320 -16.73 27.97 -21.16
N ILE A 321 -16.51 28.65 -20.04
CA ILE A 321 -17.16 28.35 -18.77
C ILE A 321 -18.51 29.07 -18.79
N ASP A 322 -19.59 28.30 -18.96
CA ASP A 322 -20.94 28.84 -18.78
C ASP A 322 -21.18 29.15 -17.30
N ALA A 323 -21.91 30.23 -17.03
CA ALA A 323 -22.30 30.56 -15.67
C ALA A 323 -23.23 29.46 -15.12
N PRO A 324 -23.09 29.06 -13.84
CA PRO A 324 -23.97 28.08 -13.25
C PRO A 324 -25.40 28.61 -13.25
N GLY A 325 -26.32 27.87 -13.88
CA GLY A 325 -27.74 28.20 -13.86
C GLY A 325 -28.37 27.78 -12.52
N VAL A 326 -29.14 28.67 -11.91
CA VAL A 326 -29.97 28.35 -10.75
C VAL A 326 -31.40 28.11 -11.24
N PHE A 327 -31.89 26.88 -11.10
CA PHE A 327 -33.25 26.53 -11.48
C PHE A 327 -34.19 26.60 -10.27
N LEU A 328 -34.76 27.79 -10.02
CA LEU A 328 -35.68 28.01 -8.91
C LEU A 328 -36.97 27.17 -9.06
N ASN A 329 -37.41 26.86 -10.28
CA ASN A 329 -38.65 26.10 -10.50
C ASN A 329 -38.50 24.57 -10.31
N ALA A 330 -37.46 24.11 -9.60
CA ALA A 330 -37.33 22.72 -9.16
C ALA A 330 -38.31 22.45 -8.01
N SER A 331 -39.51 21.97 -8.33
CA SER A 331 -40.62 21.79 -7.38
C SER A 331 -40.22 21.05 -6.10
N ALA A 332 -39.48 19.94 -6.21
CA ALA A 332 -39.03 19.15 -5.06
C ALA A 332 -37.98 19.85 -4.18
N VAL A 333 -37.18 20.77 -4.74
CA VAL A 333 -36.22 21.56 -3.96
C VAL A 333 -36.96 22.62 -3.18
N ILE A 334 -37.89 23.34 -3.82
CA ILE A 334 -38.67 24.38 -3.14
C ILE A 334 -39.65 23.78 -2.13
N GLU A 335 -40.23 22.61 -2.39
CA GLU A 335 -41.03 21.88 -1.42
C GLU A 335 -40.24 21.63 -0.12
N ARG A 336 -39.00 21.14 -0.21
CA ARG A 336 -38.13 20.95 0.96
C ARG A 336 -37.88 22.26 1.70
N GLN A 337 -37.68 23.36 0.97
CA GLN A 337 -37.51 24.68 1.57
C GLN A 337 -38.79 25.20 2.21
N LEU A 338 -39.96 24.91 1.64
CA LEU A 338 -41.26 25.24 2.23
C LEU A 338 -41.47 24.47 3.53
N VAL A 339 -41.14 23.17 3.58
CA VAL A 339 -41.22 22.37 4.82
C VAL A 339 -40.25 22.89 5.88
N ALA A 340 -39.03 23.25 5.50
CA ALA A 340 -38.07 23.90 6.41
C ALA A 340 -38.61 25.23 6.94
N TYR A 341 -39.17 26.07 6.06
CA TYR A 341 -39.80 27.33 6.44
C TYR A 341 -40.98 27.12 7.41
N CYS A 342 -41.79 26.08 7.21
CA CYS A 342 -42.84 25.69 8.15
C CYS A 342 -42.27 25.33 9.53
N MET A 343 -41.16 24.58 9.58
CA MET A 343 -40.48 24.25 10.83
C MET A 343 -39.90 25.48 11.52
N ASP A 344 -39.27 26.39 10.77
CA ASP A 344 -38.73 27.64 11.32
C ASP A 344 -39.84 28.50 11.93
N ARG A 345 -40.98 28.64 11.24
CA ARG A 345 -42.15 29.36 11.75
C ARG A 345 -42.78 28.68 12.96
N TRP A 346 -42.80 27.35 12.97
CA TRP A 346 -43.28 26.58 14.12
C TRP A 346 -42.40 26.83 15.35
N VAL A 347 -41.08 26.76 15.22
CA VAL A 347 -40.13 27.07 16.30
C VAL A 347 -40.28 28.52 16.75
N ALA A 348 -40.38 29.47 15.81
CA ALA A 348 -40.55 30.89 16.11
C ALA A 348 -41.86 31.20 16.86
N SER A 349 -42.88 30.35 16.76
CA SER A 349 -44.13 30.48 17.52
C SER A 349 -44.00 30.25 19.04
N GLY A 350 -42.81 29.85 19.52
CA GLY A 350 -42.54 29.65 20.94
C GLY A 350 -42.96 28.27 21.45
N ILE A 351 -42.70 27.22 20.68
CA ILE A 351 -42.96 25.83 21.12
C ILE A 351 -42.10 25.48 22.34
N ASP A 352 -42.62 24.58 23.18
CA ASP A 352 -41.86 24.00 24.28
C ASP A 352 -40.70 23.13 23.75
N ASP A 353 -39.56 23.11 24.44
CA ASP A 353 -38.39 22.28 24.07
C ASP A 353 -38.73 20.78 23.94
N SER A 354 -39.77 20.31 24.63
CA SER A 354 -40.25 18.92 24.56
C SER A 354 -41.14 18.63 23.35
N ALA A 355 -41.60 19.65 22.61
CA ALA A 355 -42.50 19.52 21.48
C ALA A 355 -41.88 18.75 20.30
N MET A 356 -40.55 18.78 20.17
CA MET A 356 -39.78 18.04 19.16
C MET A 356 -38.76 17.09 19.83
N PRO A 357 -38.94 15.76 19.72
CA PRO A 357 -37.99 14.80 20.27
C PRO A 357 -36.61 14.88 19.61
N ARG A 358 -35.54 14.68 20.40
CA ARG A 358 -34.14 14.64 19.91
C ARG A 358 -33.79 13.38 19.12
N THR A 359 -34.58 12.34 19.24
CA THR A 359 -34.38 11.03 18.60
C THR A 359 -35.66 10.58 17.90
N LEU A 360 -35.55 9.66 16.96
CA LEU A 360 -36.70 9.14 16.23
C LEU A 360 -37.52 8.17 17.06
N ARG A 361 -36.92 7.49 18.05
CA ARG A 361 -37.63 6.53 18.89
C ARG A 361 -38.94 7.08 19.50
N PRO A 362 -38.96 8.23 20.20
CA PRO A 362 -40.21 8.79 20.72
C PRO A 362 -41.20 9.18 19.61
N VAL A 363 -40.71 9.68 18.47
CA VAL A 363 -41.55 10.02 17.31
C VAL A 363 -42.29 8.79 16.79
N LEU A 364 -41.57 7.70 16.58
CA LEU A 364 -42.14 6.43 16.13
C LEU A 364 -43.10 5.84 17.17
N ASP A 365 -42.81 5.98 18.46
CA ASP A 365 -43.71 5.57 19.54
C ASP A 365 -45.01 6.39 19.56
N HIS A 366 -44.94 7.70 19.28
CA HIS A 366 -46.11 8.57 19.17
C HIS A 366 -46.99 8.20 17.98
N VAL A 367 -46.39 7.93 16.82
CA VAL A 367 -47.11 7.49 15.61
C VAL A 367 -47.77 6.14 15.84
N GLN A 368 -47.05 5.17 16.43
CA GLN A 368 -47.60 3.85 16.74
C GLN A 368 -48.79 3.92 17.73
N LYS A 369 -48.75 4.86 18.68
CA LYS A 369 -49.83 5.06 19.68
C LYS A 369 -50.93 6.03 19.22
N GLY A 370 -50.77 6.70 18.08
CA GLY A 370 -51.68 7.74 17.62
C GLY A 370 -51.75 8.97 18.55
N ASN A 371 -50.62 9.36 19.16
CA ASN A 371 -50.59 10.52 20.07
C ASN A 371 -50.61 11.85 19.30
N LEU A 372 -51.81 12.39 19.07
CA LEU A 372 -52.05 13.61 18.31
C LEU A 372 -51.46 14.89 18.93
N LYS A 373 -51.04 14.87 20.20
CA LYS A 373 -50.46 16.04 20.90
C LYS A 373 -48.95 16.19 20.72
N SER A 374 -48.29 15.19 20.18
CA SER A 374 -46.83 15.16 20.04
C SER A 374 -46.41 15.11 18.57
N PHE A 375 -45.12 15.36 18.29
CA PHE A 375 -44.58 15.26 16.94
C PHE A 375 -44.80 13.84 16.37
N PRO A 376 -45.27 13.72 15.10
CA PRO A 376 -45.41 14.76 14.07
C PRO A 376 -46.73 15.55 14.06
N TYR A 377 -47.75 15.13 14.83
CA TYR A 377 -49.12 15.64 14.69
C TYR A 377 -49.30 17.08 15.19
N ASN A 378 -48.58 17.48 16.24
CA ASN A 378 -48.58 18.86 16.71
C ASN A 378 -48.01 19.85 15.66
N PHE A 379 -46.98 19.43 14.91
CA PHE A 379 -46.42 20.18 13.79
C PHE A 379 -47.38 20.23 12.61
N ILE A 380 -48.00 19.11 12.24
CA ILE A 380 -49.03 19.07 11.19
C ILE A 380 -50.20 20.01 11.53
N ALA A 381 -50.68 19.98 12.78
CA ALA A 381 -51.75 20.85 13.24
C ALA A 381 -51.36 22.34 13.16
N PHE A 382 -50.09 22.68 13.45
CA PHE A 382 -49.58 24.03 13.24
C PHE A 382 -49.58 24.40 11.76
N CYS A 383 -49.04 23.54 10.89
CA CYS A 383 -48.99 23.78 9.46
C CYS A 383 -50.38 23.96 8.85
N GLN A 384 -51.37 23.18 9.28
CA GLN A 384 -52.76 23.31 8.84
C GLN A 384 -53.40 24.63 9.30
N ARG A 385 -53.13 25.06 10.54
CA ARG A 385 -53.67 26.31 11.09
C ARG A 385 -53.07 27.55 10.42
N GLU A 386 -51.76 27.53 10.18
CA GLU A 386 -51.00 28.67 9.63
C GLU A 386 -50.72 28.51 8.12
N ALA A 387 -51.42 27.61 7.42
CA ALA A 387 -51.10 27.23 6.05
C ALA A 387 -51.10 28.43 5.08
N LEU A 388 -52.17 29.22 5.10
CA LEU A 388 -52.32 30.41 4.24
C LEU A 388 -51.24 31.47 4.49
N PRO A 389 -51.03 31.97 5.73
CA PRO A 389 -50.00 32.99 5.96
C PRO A 389 -48.58 32.49 5.67
N ILE A 390 -48.25 31.24 6.03
CA ILE A 390 -46.94 30.65 5.71
C ILE A 390 -46.70 30.61 4.20
N LEU A 391 -47.71 30.16 3.44
CA LEU A 391 -47.62 30.02 1.99
C LEU A 391 -47.49 31.40 1.31
N GLU A 392 -48.26 32.39 1.73
CA GLU A 392 -48.18 33.75 1.17
C GLU A 392 -46.83 34.41 1.46
N GLU A 393 -46.36 34.34 2.71
CA GLU A 393 -45.03 34.86 3.09
C GLU A 393 -43.92 34.16 2.30
N PHE A 394 -43.96 32.83 2.22
CA PHE A 394 -42.94 32.04 1.54
C PHE A 394 -42.91 32.31 0.03
N LEU A 395 -44.07 32.34 -0.63
CA LEU A 395 -44.15 32.69 -2.05
C LEU A 395 -43.73 34.14 -2.32
N GLY A 396 -43.97 35.04 -1.36
CA GLY A 396 -43.52 36.43 -1.38
C GLY A 396 -42.00 36.58 -1.48
N LEU A 397 -41.23 35.66 -0.89
CA LEU A 397 -39.76 35.66 -0.95
C LEU A 397 -39.21 35.53 -2.37
N PHE A 398 -39.99 34.96 -3.30
CA PHE A 398 -39.58 34.71 -4.67
C PHE A 398 -40.16 35.70 -5.68
N GLY A 399 -40.93 36.69 -5.24
CA GLY A 399 -41.50 37.73 -6.11
C GLY A 399 -42.23 37.14 -7.33
N ASN A 400 -41.66 37.31 -8.53
CA ASN A 400 -42.19 36.81 -9.81
C ASN A 400 -41.37 35.66 -10.42
N ASP A 401 -40.34 35.16 -9.74
CA ASP A 401 -39.39 34.18 -10.30
C ASP A 401 -39.95 32.74 -10.34
N LEU A 402 -41.05 32.47 -9.62
CA LEU A 402 -41.76 31.20 -9.63
C LEU A 402 -42.91 31.20 -10.64
N HIS A 403 -42.89 30.19 -11.51
CA HIS A 403 -43.99 29.89 -12.42
C HIS A 403 -45.26 29.51 -11.65
N GLU A 404 -46.42 29.80 -12.25
CA GLU A 404 -47.72 29.52 -11.62
C GLU A 404 -47.91 28.04 -11.31
N ARG A 405 -47.41 27.14 -12.17
CA ARG A 405 -47.44 25.69 -11.92
C ARG A 405 -46.72 25.30 -10.62
N THR A 406 -45.56 25.91 -10.34
CA THR A 406 -44.80 25.65 -9.12
C THR A 406 -45.52 26.23 -7.91
N ARG A 407 -46.12 27.43 -8.04
CA ARG A 407 -46.95 28.02 -6.98
C ARG A 407 -48.11 27.11 -6.64
N GLN A 408 -48.89 26.67 -7.63
CA GLN A 408 -50.01 25.73 -7.46
C GLN A 408 -49.56 24.43 -6.79
N TYR A 409 -48.45 23.84 -7.24
CA TYR A 409 -47.86 22.66 -6.61
C TYR A 409 -47.62 22.86 -5.11
N LEU A 410 -46.98 23.97 -4.70
CA LEU A 410 -46.73 24.29 -3.29
C LEU A 410 -48.02 24.53 -2.50
N ARG A 411 -49.04 25.12 -3.14
CA ARG A 411 -50.38 25.24 -2.54
C ARG A 411 -50.95 23.86 -2.23
N HIS A 412 -50.90 22.93 -3.16
CA HIS A 412 -51.40 21.56 -2.96
C HIS A 412 -50.63 20.82 -1.87
N VAL A 413 -49.31 21.01 -1.78
CA VAL A 413 -48.51 20.39 -0.71
C VAL A 413 -48.99 20.83 0.68
N LEU A 414 -49.30 22.11 0.89
CA LEU A 414 -49.60 22.64 2.23
C LEU A 414 -51.11 22.64 2.57
N LEU A 415 -51.97 22.98 1.61
CA LEU A 415 -53.43 23.10 1.80
C LEU A 415 -54.20 21.82 1.41
N GLY A 416 -53.58 20.92 0.65
CA GLY A 416 -54.30 19.82 -0.02
C GLY A 416 -55.16 20.31 -1.20
N GLY A 417 -55.88 19.39 -1.84
CA GLY A 417 -56.92 19.73 -2.83
C GLY A 417 -56.75 19.15 -4.23
N ASP A 418 -55.67 18.42 -4.53
CA ASP A 418 -55.53 17.63 -5.75
C ASP A 418 -55.17 16.19 -5.38
N ASP A 419 -55.97 15.21 -5.84
CA ASP A 419 -55.75 13.79 -5.56
C ASP A 419 -54.44 13.25 -6.15
N SER A 420 -53.83 13.98 -7.09
CA SER A 420 -52.58 13.59 -7.74
C SER A 420 -51.32 14.00 -6.97
N ILE A 421 -51.42 14.92 -6.00
CA ILE A 421 -50.28 15.43 -5.22
C ILE A 421 -50.50 15.11 -3.74
N GLU A 422 -49.63 14.28 -3.16
CA GLU A 422 -49.66 13.99 -1.71
C GLU A 422 -49.33 15.25 -0.91
N SER A 423 -50.22 15.64 0.01
CA SER A 423 -49.98 16.75 0.95
C SER A 423 -48.84 16.43 1.93
N LEU A 424 -48.26 17.46 2.54
CA LEU A 424 -47.20 17.35 3.55
C LEU A 424 -47.60 16.40 4.69
N GLU A 425 -48.84 16.50 5.15
CA GLU A 425 -49.39 15.61 6.17
C GLU A 425 -49.34 14.15 5.73
N LEU A 426 -49.87 13.85 4.54
CA LEU A 426 -49.92 12.49 4.01
C LEU A 426 -48.50 11.94 3.83
N GLN A 427 -47.60 12.72 3.21
CA GLN A 427 -46.21 12.33 3.01
C GLN A 427 -45.50 12.00 4.33
N LEU A 428 -45.61 12.89 5.33
CA LEU A 428 -44.94 12.75 6.62
C LEU A 428 -45.49 11.57 7.42
N VAL A 429 -46.82 11.46 7.54
CA VAL A 429 -47.48 10.37 8.29
C VAL A 429 -47.24 9.03 7.60
N LYS A 430 -47.37 8.95 6.27
CA LYS A 430 -47.08 7.74 5.50
C LYS A 430 -45.66 7.27 5.73
N ARG A 431 -44.67 8.18 5.62
CA ARG A 431 -43.26 7.82 5.78
C ARG A 431 -42.92 7.36 7.19
N LEU A 432 -43.44 8.03 8.22
CA LEU A 432 -43.24 7.61 9.60
C LEU A 432 -43.95 6.28 9.90
N THR A 433 -45.13 6.06 9.33
CA THR A 433 -45.85 4.79 9.46
C THR A 433 -45.09 3.63 8.79
N GLU A 434 -44.46 3.85 7.64
CA GLU A 434 -43.56 2.87 7.01
C GLU A 434 -42.38 2.53 7.92
N LEU A 435 -41.76 3.52 8.55
CA LEU A 435 -40.66 3.31 9.50
C LEU A 435 -41.13 2.55 10.76
N VAL A 436 -42.33 2.82 11.27
CA VAL A 436 -42.91 2.02 12.36
C VAL A 436 -43.06 0.56 11.94
N LYS A 437 -43.62 0.29 10.75
CA LYS A 437 -43.76 -1.08 10.21
C LYS A 437 -42.41 -1.77 10.03
N GLU A 438 -41.40 -1.05 9.55
CA GLU A 438 -40.03 -1.56 9.42
C GLU A 438 -39.42 -1.90 10.79
N ARG A 439 -39.59 -1.02 11.79
CA ARG A 439 -39.15 -1.23 13.18
C ARG A 439 -39.80 -2.48 13.80
N GLU A 440 -41.10 -2.68 13.57
CA GLU A 440 -41.84 -3.86 14.03
C GLU A 440 -41.33 -5.15 13.39
N ARG A 441 -41.10 -5.16 12.06
CA ARG A 441 -40.51 -6.30 11.33
C ARG A 441 -39.11 -6.65 11.83
N LEU A 442 -38.27 -5.65 12.07
CA LEU A 442 -36.94 -5.87 12.64
C LEU A 442 -37.03 -6.45 14.05
N SER A 443 -37.95 -5.93 14.87
CA SER A 443 -38.14 -6.43 16.24
C SER A 443 -38.58 -7.88 16.25
N SER A 444 -39.57 -8.26 15.44
CA SER A 444 -40.07 -9.63 15.37
C SER A 444 -39.00 -10.62 14.88
N ARG A 445 -38.17 -10.23 13.90
CA ARG A 445 -37.05 -11.05 13.42
C ARG A 445 -35.95 -11.21 14.47
N ILE A 446 -35.61 -10.14 15.20
CA ILE A 446 -34.67 -10.19 16.32
C ILE A 446 -35.17 -11.15 17.41
N ASP A 447 -36.46 -11.09 17.75
CA ASP A 447 -37.07 -11.96 18.75
C ASP A 447 -37.13 -13.42 18.28
N ALA A 448 -37.40 -13.67 16.99
CA ALA A 448 -37.37 -15.00 16.40
C ALA A 448 -35.96 -15.61 16.43
N LEU A 449 -34.94 -14.84 16.04
CA LEU A 449 -33.54 -15.27 16.11
C LEU A 449 -33.11 -15.52 17.55
N LYS A 450 -33.55 -14.70 18.51
CA LYS A 450 -33.31 -14.96 19.94
C LYS A 450 -33.88 -16.30 20.38
N ARG A 451 -35.16 -16.57 20.08
CA ARG A 451 -35.79 -17.86 20.42
C ARG A 451 -35.12 -19.04 19.71
N HIS A 452 -34.62 -18.83 18.50
CA HIS A 452 -33.88 -19.85 17.75
C HIS A 452 -32.55 -20.18 18.43
N VAL A 453 -31.76 -19.16 18.78
CA VAL A 453 -30.52 -19.33 19.55
C VAL A 453 -30.79 -20.03 20.88
N ASP A 454 -31.79 -19.58 21.64
CA ASP A 454 -32.17 -20.19 22.92
C ASP A 454 -32.60 -21.67 22.78
N LYS A 455 -33.11 -22.08 21.60
CA LYS A 455 -33.47 -23.47 21.30
C LYS A 455 -32.25 -24.31 20.91
N LEU A 456 -31.33 -23.75 20.11
CA LEU A 456 -30.09 -24.44 19.72
C LEU A 456 -29.18 -24.66 20.92
N GLU A 457 -29.08 -23.70 21.85
CA GLU A 457 -28.27 -23.82 23.07
C GLU A 457 -28.71 -24.95 24.02
N ARG A 458 -29.94 -25.45 23.89
CA ARG A 458 -30.48 -26.56 24.70
C ARG A 458 -30.15 -27.94 24.12
N GLN A 459 -29.61 -28.02 22.91
CA GLN A 459 -29.25 -29.28 22.25
C GLN A 459 -27.81 -29.69 22.61
N PRO A 460 -27.45 -30.98 22.46
CA PRO A 460 -26.06 -31.44 22.62
C PRO A 460 -25.12 -30.67 21.69
N GLN A 461 -23.99 -30.19 22.21
CA GLN A 461 -23.11 -29.30 21.46
C GLN A 461 -22.11 -30.06 20.59
N ASP A 462 -22.23 -29.88 19.27
CA ASP A 462 -21.26 -30.28 18.26
C ASP A 462 -20.72 -29.04 17.52
N GLU A 463 -19.59 -29.17 16.81
CA GLU A 463 -18.95 -28.05 16.08
C GLU A 463 -19.90 -27.35 15.09
N VAL A 464 -20.75 -28.11 14.40
CA VAL A 464 -21.74 -27.58 13.44
C VAL A 464 -22.78 -26.70 14.14
N LEU A 465 -23.28 -27.14 15.30
CA LEU A 465 -24.29 -26.40 16.07
C LEU A 465 -23.71 -25.10 16.66
N GLN A 466 -22.44 -25.14 17.08
CA GLN A 466 -21.74 -23.94 17.56
C GLN A 466 -21.56 -22.90 16.44
N GLN A 467 -21.28 -23.35 15.21
CA GLN A 467 -21.21 -22.46 14.05
C GLN A 467 -22.56 -21.80 13.75
N GLU A 468 -23.65 -22.57 13.72
CA GLU A 468 -25.01 -22.04 13.50
C GLU A 468 -25.43 -21.03 14.57
N ILE A 469 -25.11 -21.29 15.86
CA ILE A 469 -25.36 -20.35 16.95
C ILE A 469 -24.60 -19.03 16.73
N ASN A 470 -23.34 -19.10 16.30
CA ASN A 470 -22.52 -17.92 16.04
C ASN A 470 -23.06 -17.08 14.87
N GLU A 471 -23.45 -17.73 13.77
CA GLU A 471 -24.06 -17.08 12.61
C GLU A 471 -25.38 -16.38 13.00
N ALA A 472 -26.27 -17.08 13.72
CA ALA A 472 -27.54 -16.51 14.19
C ALA A 472 -27.33 -15.34 15.18
N ARG A 473 -26.30 -15.40 16.03
CA ARG A 473 -25.93 -14.29 16.93
C ARG A 473 -25.39 -13.09 16.14
N GLN A 474 -24.57 -13.33 15.11
CA GLN A 474 -24.04 -12.28 14.26
C GLN A 474 -25.16 -11.58 13.48
N GLU A 475 -26.09 -12.33 12.88
CA GLU A 475 -27.27 -11.78 12.21
C GLU A 475 -28.12 -10.95 13.18
N ARG A 476 -28.41 -11.49 14.38
CA ARG A 476 -29.16 -10.78 15.42
C ARG A 476 -28.49 -9.47 15.80
N SER A 477 -27.17 -9.47 15.98
CA SER A 477 -26.38 -8.27 16.29
C SER A 477 -26.46 -7.23 15.17
N GLY A 478 -26.34 -7.67 13.91
CA GLY A 478 -26.49 -6.81 12.74
C GLY A 478 -27.88 -6.14 12.68
N LEU A 479 -28.95 -6.91 12.87
CA LEU A 479 -30.32 -6.37 12.89
C LEU A 479 -30.55 -5.42 14.08
N GLN A 480 -29.95 -5.70 15.25
CA GLN A 480 -29.99 -4.79 16.39
C GLN A 480 -29.29 -3.46 16.10
N ALA A 481 -28.16 -3.48 15.39
CA ALA A 481 -27.46 -2.27 14.97
C ALA A 481 -28.30 -1.43 14.00
N ILE A 482 -28.98 -2.07 13.04
CA ILE A 482 -29.90 -1.39 12.11
C ILE A 482 -31.07 -0.77 12.88
N LYS A 483 -31.71 -1.52 13.79
CA LYS A 483 -32.79 -0.98 14.65
C LYS A 483 -32.33 0.19 15.51
N ARG A 484 -31.08 0.17 16.02
CA ARG A 484 -30.49 1.29 16.76
C ARG A 484 -30.24 2.52 15.89
N ARG A 485 -29.93 2.36 14.60
CA ARG A 485 -29.79 3.48 13.65
C ARG A 485 -31.12 4.14 13.27
N ILE A 486 -32.21 3.37 13.29
CA ILE A 486 -33.57 3.90 13.01
C ILE A 486 -34.13 4.72 14.18
N ASN A 487 -33.77 4.35 15.41
CA ASN A 487 -34.21 5.01 16.65
C ASN A 487 -33.41 6.27 16.96
#